data_AF-A0AAD1HSP6-F1
#
_entry.id   AF-A0AAD1HSP6-F1
#
_cell.length_a   1.000
_cell.length_b   1.000
_cell.length_c   1.000
_cell.angle_alpha   90.00
_cell.angle_beta   90.00
_cell.angle_gamma   90.00
#
_symmetry.space_group_name_H-M   'P 1'
#
loop_
_entity.id
_entity.type
_entity.pdbx_description
1 polymer ?
#
loop_
_entity_poly.entity_id
_entity_poly.type
_entity_poly.pdbx_seq_one_letter_code
_entity_poly.pdbx_strand_id
1 'polypeptide(L)' 'MSSTTRRPAARPSAAFELPDTHTAGVALQLTVTTVLALIAFYFIGFDQGAVSVFGSDTHIHEFVHDARHLLGFPCH' A
#
# COMPACT_ATOMS: atom_id res chain seq x y z
N MET A 1 33.65 56.97 -13.15
CA MET A 1 32.75 56.48 -12.09
C MET A 1 31.93 55.34 -12.67
N SER A 2 32.34 54.09 -12.45
CA SER A 2 31.71 52.92 -13.06
C SER A 2 30.84 52.21 -12.04
N SER A 3 29.53 52.38 -12.13
CA SER A 3 28.57 51.72 -11.25
C SER A 3 28.20 50.36 -11.84
N THR A 4 28.79 49.29 -11.31
CA THR A 4 28.40 47.91 -11.65
C THR A 4 27.20 47.52 -10.80
N THR A 5 26.01 47.54 -11.38
CA THR A 5 24.78 47.05 -10.74
C THR A 5 24.79 45.52 -10.77
N ARG A 6 24.90 44.87 -9.61
CA ARG A 6 24.81 43.41 -9.49
C ARG A 6 23.35 42.98 -9.51
N ARG A 7 22.93 42.27 -10.57
CA ARG A 7 21.60 41.66 -10.69
C ARG A 7 21.43 40.57 -9.62
N PRO A 8 20.37 40.59 -8.80
CA PRO A 8 20.14 39.54 -7.82
C PRO A 8 19.87 38.21 -8.54
N ALA A 9 20.57 37.16 -8.13
CA ALA A 9 20.33 35.81 -8.63
C ALA A 9 18.94 35.35 -8.16
N ALA A 10 18.06 35.01 -9.10
CA ALA A 10 16.76 34.44 -8.79
C ALA A 10 16.97 33.10 -8.06
N ARG A 11 16.43 32.99 -6.84
CA ARG A 11 16.39 31.71 -6.12
C ARG A 11 15.51 30.75 -6.94
N PRO A 12 15.95 29.50 -7.18
CA PRO A 12 15.06 28.51 -7.74
C PRO A 12 13.95 28.25 -6.71
N SER A 13 12.79 28.85 -6.94
CA SER A 13 11.56 28.45 -6.27
C SER A 13 11.29 27.03 -6.75
N ALA A 14 11.38 26.05 -5.86
CA ALA A 14 10.95 24.69 -6.15
C ALA A 14 9.44 24.73 -6.44
N ALA A 15 9.09 24.80 -7.72
CA ALA A 15 7.71 24.65 -8.15
C ALA A 15 7.33 23.19 -7.95
N PHE A 16 6.30 22.94 -7.14
CA PHE A 16 5.69 21.62 -7.04
C PHE A 16 4.90 21.39 -8.33
N GLU A 17 5.45 20.60 -9.24
CA GLU A 17 4.79 20.23 -10.49
C GLU A 17 3.66 19.25 -10.16
N LEU A 18 2.44 19.56 -10.60
CA LEU A 18 1.28 18.72 -10.33
C LEU A 18 1.38 17.45 -11.19
N PRO A 19 1.14 16.26 -10.61
CA PRO A 19 1.17 15.02 -11.38
C PRO A 19 0.11 15.05 -12.48
N ASP A 20 0.49 14.58 -13.67
CA ASP A 20 -0.46 14.37 -14.75
C ASP A 20 -1.42 13.21 -14.43
N THR A 21 -2.50 13.11 -15.19
CA THR A 21 -3.56 12.11 -14.96
C THR A 21 -3.05 10.68 -15.08
N HIS A 22 -2.04 10.45 -15.92
CA HIS A 22 -1.42 9.14 -16.07
C HIS A 22 -0.63 8.74 -14.82
N THR A 23 0.24 9.63 -14.32
CA THR A 23 0.99 9.40 -13.08
C THR A 23 0.06 9.22 -11.89
N ALA A 24 -0.99 10.07 -11.79
CA ALA A 24 -2.01 9.92 -10.76
C ALA A 24 -2.77 8.60 -10.87
N GLY A 25 -3.11 8.16 -12.09
CA GLY A 25 -3.78 6.88 -12.35
C GLY A 25 -2.93 5.68 -11.95
N VAL A 26 -1.65 5.67 -12.33
CA VAL A 26 -0.71 4.62 -11.93
C VAL A 26 -0.51 4.60 -10.42
N ALA A 27 -0.35 5.76 -9.79
CA ALA A 27 -0.22 5.86 -8.34
C ALA A 27 -1.46 5.30 -7.63
N LEU A 28 -2.66 5.63 -8.13
CA LEU A 28 -3.91 5.08 -7.61
C LEU A 28 -3.96 3.56 -7.78
N GLN A 29 -3.63 3.05 -8.97
CA GLN A 29 -3.65 1.62 -9.24
C GLN A 29 -2.69 0.87 -8.31
N LEU A 30 -1.45 1.34 -8.19
CA LEU A 30 -0.45 0.75 -7.28
C LEU A 30 -0.92 0.79 -5.83
N THR A 31 -1.51 1.91 -5.39
CA THR A 31 -2.04 2.05 -4.03
C THR A 31 -3.15 1.04 -3.79
N VAL A 32 -4.15 0.97 -4.67
CA VAL A 32 -5.27 0.03 -4.55
C VAL A 32 -4.78 -1.41 -4.56
N THR A 33 -3.90 -1.78 -5.49
CA THR A 33 -3.37 -3.15 -5.55
C THR A 33 -2.57 -3.50 -4.31
N THR A 34 -1.79 -2.55 -3.77
CA THR A 34 -1.00 -2.76 -2.55
C THR A 34 -1.92 -2.96 -1.34
N VAL A 35 -2.95 -2.11 -1.19
CA VAL A 35 -3.93 -2.24 -0.10
C VAL A 35 -4.64 -3.60 -0.18
N LEU A 36 -5.09 -4.01 -1.37
CA LEU A 36 -5.72 -5.31 -1.55
C LEU A 36 -4.77 -6.47 -1.21
N ALA A 37 -3.50 -6.39 -1.61
CA ALA A 37 -2.50 -7.39 -1.27
C ALA A 37 -2.26 -7.47 0.24
N LEU A 38 -2.21 -6.34 0.94
CA LEU A 38 -2.06 -6.31 2.40
C LEU A 38 -3.27 -6.89 3.12
N ILE A 39 -4.48 -6.62 2.64
CA ILE A 39 -5.71 -7.22 3.18
C ILE A 39 -5.66 -8.75 3.03
N ALA A 40 -5.32 -9.25 1.84
CA ALA A 40 -5.19 -10.69 1.62
C ALA A 40 -4.09 -11.31 2.50
N PHE A 41 -2.94 -10.64 2.62
CA PHE A 41 -1.83 -11.10 3.46
C PHE A 41 -2.22 -11.17 4.95
N TYR A 42 -2.98 -10.19 5.45
CA TYR A 42 -3.52 -10.23 6.81
C TYR A 42 -4.41 -11.45 7.03
N PHE A 43 -5.38 -11.71 6.15
CA PHE A 43 -6.31 -12.84 6.32
C PHE A 43 -5.62 -14.20 6.20
N ILE A 44 -4.63 -14.34 5.32
CA ILE A 44 -3.91 -15.59 5.12
C ILE A 44 -2.89 -15.84 6.25
N GLY A 45 -2.23 -14.79 6.74
CA GLY A 45 -1.09 -14.91 7.63
C GLY A 45 -1.36 -14.63 9.12
N PHE A 46 -2.26 -13.70 9.43
CA PHE A 46 -2.44 -13.16 10.78
C PHE A 46 -3.80 -13.48 11.40
N ASP A 47 -4.85 -13.64 10.60
CA ASP A 47 -6.22 -13.90 11.06
C ASP A 47 -6.45 -15.35 11.50
N GLN A 48 -5.56 -15.87 12.34
CA GLN A 48 -5.55 -17.26 12.83
C GLN A 48 -6.22 -17.42 14.21
N GLY A 49 -7.20 -16.57 14.53
CA GLY A 49 -7.91 -16.56 15.82
C GLY A 49 -7.19 -15.88 16.99
N ALA A 50 -5.87 -15.71 16.95
CA ALA A 50 -5.12 -14.99 17.99
C ALA A 50 -5.02 -13.47 17.76
N VAL A 51 -5.12 -13.02 16.50
CA VAL A 51 -4.94 -11.62 16.10
C VAL A 51 -6.07 -11.14 15.18
N SER A 52 -7.28 -11.66 15.38
CA SER A 52 -8.44 -11.34 14.53
C SER A 52 -9.08 -10.01 14.89
N VAL A 53 -9.21 -9.13 13.90
CA VAL A 53 -10.00 -7.89 13.96
C VAL A 53 -11.50 -8.18 14.16
N PHE A 54 -11.96 -9.38 13.78
CA PHE A 54 -13.33 -9.83 13.98
C PHE A 54 -13.55 -10.57 15.31
N GLY A 55 -12.53 -10.61 16.18
CA GLY A 55 -12.60 -11.25 17.49
C GLY A 55 -12.43 -12.77 17.42
N SER A 56 -12.98 -13.48 18.41
CA SER A 56 -12.85 -14.94 18.53
C SER A 56 -13.61 -15.73 17.45
N ASP A 57 -14.32 -15.06 16.56
CA ASP A 57 -15.12 -15.70 15.51
C ASP A 57 -14.27 -15.83 14.24
N THR A 58 -13.86 -17.05 13.92
CA THR A 58 -12.79 -17.34 12.96
C THR A 58 -13.30 -18.00 11.69
N HIS A 59 -14.42 -17.52 11.12
CA HIS A 59 -14.99 -18.09 9.89
C HIS A 59 -14.00 -18.08 8.71
N ILE A 60 -13.19 -17.02 8.57
CA ILE A 60 -12.18 -16.94 7.53
C ILE A 60 -11.05 -17.94 7.79
N HIS A 61 -10.63 -18.10 9.05
CA HIS A 61 -9.63 -19.10 9.44
C HIS A 61 -10.07 -20.50 9.07
N GLU A 62 -11.31 -20.89 9.42
CA GLU A 62 -11.85 -22.23 9.12
C GLU A 62 -11.97 -22.44 7.61
N PHE A 63 -12.46 -21.45 6.86
CA PHE A 63 -12.51 -21.51 5.40
C PHE A 63 -11.13 -21.72 4.78
N VAL A 64 -10.13 -20.94 5.20
CA VAL A 64 -8.75 -21.06 4.69
C VAL A 64 -8.11 -22.38 5.11
N HIS A 65 -8.37 -22.81 6.34
CA HIS A 65 -7.91 -24.08 6.90
C HIS A 65 -8.48 -25.26 6.09
N ASP A 66 -9.78 -25.25 5.78
CA ASP A 66 -10.45 -26.26 4.96
C ASP A 66 -9.98 -26.25 3.51
N ALA A 67 -9.75 -25.07 2.93
CA ALA A 67 -9.18 -24.95 1.58
C ALA A 67 -7.79 -25.59 1.48
N ARG A 68 -6.95 -25.47 2.52
CA ARG A 68 -5.64 -26.12 2.53
C ARG A 68 -5.75 -27.64 2.60
N HIS A 69 -6.72 -28.14 3.37
CA HIS A 69 -7.02 -29.57 3.41
C HIS A 69 -7.54 -30.10 2.07
N LEU A 70 -8.40 -29.32 1.40
CA LEU A 70 -8.87 -29.64 0.04
C LEU A 70 -7.70 -29.73 -0.95
N LEU A 71 -6.68 -28.88 -0.80
CA LEU A 71 -5.46 -28.90 -1.60
C LEU A 71 -4.43 -29.97 -1.14
N GLY A 72 -4.76 -30.78 -0.12
CA GLY A 72 -3.93 -31.89 0.37
C GLY A 72 -2.78 -31.48 1.29
N PHE A 73 -2.73 -30.23 1.75
CA PHE A 73 -1.70 -29.78 2.69
C PHE A 73 -2.05 -30.22 4.13
N PRO A 74 -1.14 -30.88 4.87
CA PRO A 74 -1.40 -31.38 6.23
C PRO A 74 -1.37 -30.28 7.31
N CYS A 75 -2.25 -30.36 8.32
CA CYS A 75 -2.24 -29.53 9.54
C CYS A 75 -1.73 -30.23 10.81
N HIS A 76 -1.26 -29.44 11.78
CA HIS A 76 -0.83 -29.86 13.11
C HIS A 76 -1.84 -29.36 14.15
#